data_AF-A0A4P5WW71-F1
#
_entry.id   AF-A0A4P5WW71-F1
#
_cell.length_a   1.000
_cell.length_b   1.000
_cell.length_c   1.000
_cell.angle_alpha   90.00
_cell.angle_beta   90.00
_cell.angle_gamma   90.00
#
_symmetry.space_group_name_H-M   'P 1'
#
loop_
_entity.id
_entity.type
_entity.pdbx_description
1 polymer ?
#
loop_
_entity_poly.entity_id
_entity_poly.type
_entity_poly.pdbx_seq_one_letter_code
_entity_poly.pdbx_strand_id
1 'polypeptide(L)'
;MQVYRTDDAPQKAAVEPELTDVHGVAVMLGGVSTRHVERLADAGKMPAGLKVGRLRRWSRRAIREWILAGCPSCRKGRASR
;
A
#
# COMPACT_ATOMS: atom_id res chain seq x y z
N MET A 1 3.39 32.85 29.17
CA MET A 1 3.84 31.51 28.75
C MET A 1 2.79 30.96 27.79
N GLN A 2 3.09 30.82 26.50
CA GLN A 2 2.16 30.24 25.53
C GLN A 2 2.15 28.72 25.71
N VAL A 3 0.97 28.19 26.07
CA VAL A 3 0.64 26.78 25.98
C VAL A 3 0.45 26.44 24.51
N TYR A 4 1.40 25.74 23.91
CA TYR A 4 1.14 25.07 22.64
C TYR A 4 0.19 23.90 22.95
N ARG A 5 -1.11 24.11 22.74
CA ARG A 5 -2.10 23.04 22.72
C ARG A 5 -1.79 22.19 21.48
N THR A 6 -1.17 21.04 21.69
CA THR A 6 -0.72 20.13 20.62
C THR A 6 -1.87 19.43 19.88
N ASP A 7 -3.13 19.83 20.11
CA ASP A 7 -4.33 19.11 19.67
C ASP A 7 -5.01 19.75 18.44
N ASP A 8 -4.25 20.36 17.54
CA ASP A 8 -4.75 20.68 16.20
C ASP A 8 -3.99 19.84 15.16
N ALA A 9 -4.14 18.52 15.30
CA ALA A 9 -3.80 17.60 14.24
C ALA A 9 -4.80 17.85 13.09
N PRO A 10 -4.34 18.19 11.87
CA PRO A 10 -5.24 18.44 10.77
C PRO A 10 -6.04 17.18 10.52
N GLN A 11 -7.36 17.28 10.67
CA GLN A 11 -8.32 16.25 10.30
C GLN A 11 -8.21 16.07 8.78
N LYS A 12 -7.30 15.17 8.37
CA LYS A 12 -7.11 14.73 7.00
C LYS A 12 -8.48 14.28 6.50
N ALA A 13 -9.04 15.04 5.57
CA ALA A 13 -10.38 14.86 5.03
C ALA A 13 -10.72 13.38 4.81
N ALA A 14 -11.98 13.02 5.08
CA ALA A 14 -12.58 11.68 4.99
C ALA A 14 -12.58 11.06 3.58
N VAL A 15 -11.76 11.57 2.66
CA VAL A 15 -11.57 11.02 1.33
C VAL A 15 -10.47 9.97 1.41
N GLU A 16 -10.84 8.71 1.21
CA GLU A 16 -9.85 7.65 1.10
C GLU A 16 -9.00 7.91 -0.15
N PRO A 17 -7.69 8.19 0.00
CA PRO A 17 -6.86 8.50 -1.16
C PRO A 17 -6.78 7.26 -2.06
N GLU A 18 -6.96 7.47 -3.36
CA GLU A 18 -6.89 6.39 -4.36
C GLU A 18 -5.52 5.69 -4.35
N LEU A 19 -4.47 6.44 -3.97
CA LEU A 19 -3.13 5.92 -3.75
C LEU A 19 -2.83 5.82 -2.25
N THR A 20 -2.58 4.60 -1.79
CA THR A 20 -2.14 4.30 -0.43
C THR A 20 -0.63 4.12 -0.34
N ASP A 21 -0.06 4.39 0.83
CA ASP A 21 1.32 4.05 1.16
C ASP A 21 1.45 2.62 1.70
N VAL A 22 2.67 2.22 2.04
CA VAL A 22 2.98 0.88 2.55
C VAL A 22 2.27 0.56 3.86
N HIS A 23 2.02 1.56 4.71
CA HIS A 23 1.32 1.38 5.98
C HIS A 23 -0.16 1.08 5.75
N GLY A 24 -0.81 1.82 4.84
CA GLY A 24 -2.19 1.53 4.48
C GLY A 24 -2.34 0.14 3.83
N VAL A 25 -1.40 -0.28 2.98
CA VAL A 25 -1.40 -1.66 2.45
C VAL A 25 -1.24 -2.69 3.57
N ALA A 26 -0.30 -2.47 4.50
CA ALA A 26 -0.09 -3.34 5.65
C ALA A 26 -1.38 -3.55 6.48
N VAL A 27 -2.11 -2.47 6.74
CA VAL A 27 -3.41 -2.52 7.42
C VAL A 27 -4.44 -3.28 6.59
N MET A 28 -4.53 -3.02 5.28
CA MET A 28 -5.45 -3.74 4.38
C MET A 28 -5.21 -5.25 4.33
N LEU A 29 -3.97 -5.69 4.54
CA LEU A 29 -3.60 -7.12 4.59
C LEU A 29 -3.77 -7.75 5.99
N GLY A 30 -4.39 -7.05 6.94
CA GLY A 30 -4.62 -7.56 8.29
C GLY A 30 -3.49 -7.28 9.29
N GLY A 31 -2.69 -6.23 9.07
CA GLY A 31 -1.66 -5.79 10.02
C GLY A 31 -0.26 -6.40 9.79
N VAL A 32 0.06 -6.74 8.55
CA VAL A 32 1.38 -7.28 8.18
C VAL A 32 2.46 -6.21 8.25
N SER A 33 3.71 -6.55 8.57
CA SER A 33 4.79 -5.54 8.63
C SER A 33 5.06 -4.88 7.27
N THR A 34 5.38 -3.59 7.27
CA THR A 34 5.67 -2.81 6.04
C THR A 34 6.81 -3.41 5.22
N ARG A 35 7.87 -3.88 5.91
CA ARG A 35 8.97 -4.61 5.28
C ARG A 35 8.51 -5.88 4.55
N HIS A 36 7.53 -6.59 5.10
CA HIS A 36 6.98 -7.77 4.44
C HIS A 36 6.17 -7.40 3.20
N VAL A 37 5.38 -6.32 3.25
CA VAL A 37 4.67 -5.78 2.08
C VAL A 37 5.66 -5.45 0.96
N GLU A 38 6.72 -4.71 1.26
CA GLU A 38 7.75 -4.36 0.26
C GLU A 38 8.40 -5.61 -0.34
N ARG A 39 8.75 -6.59 0.50
CA ARG A 39 9.33 -7.85 0.05
C ARG A 39 8.38 -8.65 -0.83
N LEU A 40 7.08 -8.69 -0.54
CA LEU A 40 6.09 -9.34 -1.40
C LEU A 40 6.02 -8.65 -2.76
N ALA A 41 6.02 -7.32 -2.77
CA ALA A 41 5.96 -6.54 -4.00
C ALA A 41 7.23 -6.74 -4.84
N ASP A 42 8.40 -6.77 -4.21
CA ASP A 42 9.68 -7.03 -4.88
C ASP A 42 9.81 -8.48 -5.37
N ALA A 43 9.26 -9.44 -4.63
CA ALA A 43 9.19 -10.84 -5.06
C ALA A 43 8.18 -11.09 -6.19
N GLY A 44 7.38 -10.09 -6.55
CA GLY A 44 6.28 -10.18 -7.51
C GLY A 44 5.11 -11.01 -7.01
N LYS A 45 4.94 -11.18 -5.70
CA LYS A 45 3.82 -11.93 -5.11
C LYS A 45 2.58 -11.08 -4.89
N MET A 46 2.71 -9.77 -4.97
CA MET A 46 1.62 -8.79 -4.91
C MET A 46 1.87 -7.68 -5.94
N PRO A 47 0.91 -6.76 -6.16
CA PRO A 47 1.11 -5.64 -7.06
C PRO A 47 2.33 -4.79 -6.68
N ALA A 48 3.17 -4.48 -7.68
CA ALA A 48 4.44 -3.80 -7.47
C ALA A 48 4.31 -2.33 -7.01
N GLY A 49 3.13 -1.72 -7.10
CA GLY A 49 2.94 -0.30 -6.80
C GLY A 49 3.54 0.64 -7.86
N LEU A 50 3.10 1.89 -7.84
CA LEU A 50 3.57 3.00 -8.66
C LEU A 50 4.68 3.75 -7.91
N LYS A 51 5.70 4.19 -8.66
CA LYS A 51 6.77 5.02 -8.14
C LYS A 51 6.43 6.49 -8.37
N VAL A 52 6.18 7.23 -7.28
CA VAL A 52 5.91 8.67 -7.28
C VAL A 52 7.14 9.36 -6.69
N GLY A 53 8.08 9.74 -7.56
CA GLY A 53 9.40 10.23 -7.14
C GLY A 53 10.18 9.17 -6.37
N ARG A 54 10.50 9.45 -5.10
CA ARG A 54 11.16 8.50 -4.19
C ARG A 54 10.19 7.56 -3.48
N LEU A 55 8.89 7.83 -3.55
CA LEU A 55 7.87 7.12 -2.79
C LEU A 55 7.28 5.99 -3.63
N ARG A 56 7.03 4.86 -2.98
CA ARG A 56 6.21 3.78 -3.52
C ARG A 56 4.77 3.96 -3.02
N ARG A 57 3.83 3.93 -3.95
CA ARG A 57 2.40 4.10 -3.71
C ARG A 57 1.63 2.99 -4.40
N TRP A 58 0.54 2.53 -3.82
CA TRP A 58 -0.30 1.49 -4.41
C TRP A 58 -1.67 2.05 -4.69
N SER A 59 -2.24 1.72 -5.85
CA SER A 59 -3.68 1.94 -6.05
C SER A 59 -4.44 1.07 -5.06
N ARG A 60 -5.25 1.71 -4.24
CA ARG A 60 -6.10 1.04 -3.25
C ARG A 60 -7.08 0.10 -3.93
N ARG A 61 -7.66 0.51 -5.06
CA ARG A 61 -8.53 -0.34 -5.88
C ARG A 61 -7.80 -1.60 -6.35
N ALA A 62 -6.61 -1.47 -6.92
CA ALA A 62 -5.84 -2.62 -7.41
C ALA A 62 -5.48 -3.62 -6.29
N ILE A 63 -5.14 -3.12 -5.09
CA ILE A 63 -4.89 -4.00 -3.93
C ILE A 63 -6.18 -4.72 -3.51
N ARG A 64 -7.31 -4.02 -3.45
CA ARG A 64 -8.62 -4.65 -3.13
C ARG A 64 -8.97 -5.74 -4.14
N GLU A 65 -8.88 -5.44 -5.43
CA GLU A 65 -9.15 -6.41 -6.51
C GLU A 65 -8.23 -7.63 -6.40
N TRP A 66 -6.95 -7.41 -6.11
CA TRP A 66 -5.98 -8.48 -5.91
C TRP A 66 -6.31 -9.36 -4.68
N ILE A 67 -6.72 -8.76 -3.56
CA ILE A 67 -7.19 -9.51 -2.38
C ILE A 67 -8.43 -10.33 -2.72
N LEU A 68 -9.42 -9.72 -3.39
CA LEU A 68 -10.65 -10.39 -3.81
C LEU A 68 -10.38 -11.54 -4.79
N ALA A 69 -9.36 -11.42 -5.63
CA ALA A 69 -8.90 -12.48 -6.51
C ALA A 69 -8.15 -13.62 -5.79
N GLY A 70 -8.02 -13.57 -4.46
CA GLY A 70 -7.34 -14.60 -3.67
C GLY A 70 -5.83 -14.46 -3.61
N CYS A 71 -5.31 -13.24 -3.73
CA CYS A 71 -3.89 -12.92 -3.64
C CYS A 71 -2.99 -13.68 -4.66
N PRO A 72 -3.32 -13.68 -5.96
CA PRO A 72 -2.53 -14.39 -6.96
C PRO A 72 -1.12 -13.80 -7.12
N SER A 73 -0.15 -14.63 -7.49
CA SER A 73 1.21 -14.16 -7.80
C SER A 73 1.19 -13.21 -9.00
N CYS A 74 1.76 -12.01 -8.85
CA CYS A 74 1.92 -11.02 -9.92
C CYS A 74 3.18 -11.23 -10.77
N ARG A 75 3.95 -12.29 -10.51
CA ARG A 75 5.12 -12.64 -11.30
C ARG A 75 4.64 -12.99 -12.70
N LYS A 76 5.00 -12.16 -13.69
CA LYS A 76 4.88 -12.54 -15.10
C LYS A 76 5.69 -13.81 -15.28
N GLY A 77 5.02 -14.96 -15.41
CA GLY A 77 5.70 -16.18 -15.79
C GLY A 77 6.48 -15.89 -17.06
N ARG A 78 7.74 -16.35 -17.15
CA ARG A 78 8.32 -16.50 -18.49
C ARG A 78 7.34 -17.42 -19.21
N ALA A 79 6.77 -16.97 -20.33
CA ALA A 79 6.04 -17.87 -21.20
C ALA A 79 7.01 -19.03 -21.48
N SER A 80 6.70 -20.21 -20.95
CA SER A 80 7.38 -21.44 -21.33
C SER A 80 7.00 -21.64 -22.80
N ARG A 81 7.89 -21.19 -23.66
CA ARG A 81 7.83 -21.39 -25.11
C ARG A 81 8.33 -22.79 -25.42
#